data_AF-A0A1V6D486-F1
#
_entry.id   AF-A0A1V6D486-F1
#
_cell.length_a   1.000
_cell.length_b   1.000
_cell.length_c   1.000
_cell.angle_alpha   90.00
_cell.angle_beta   90.00
_cell.angle_gamma   90.00
#
_symmetry.space_group_name_H-M   'P 1'
#
loop_
_entity.id
_entity.type
_entity.pdbx_description
1 polymer ?
#
loop_
_entity_poly.entity_id
_entity_poly.type
_entity_poly.pdbx_seq_one_letter_code
_entity_poly.pdbx_strand_id
1 'polypeptide(L)'
;MTELPTSKQGLADQLSAVRGAGLRCTRFDLATGRRTRFVPRPATGTDCRHGFASFVRFFPEGRVLMAQLEEALWDELYGVGRGASPIIFDDQYISTGGQLYEIIVGHDRLIGDLRPLVFKKLGLRAELSCHPYDIGPAFLLKEAGGVIEAPGGGPLCAPLDTTTPVAWIGYANPALARKIRPVLRRLIGEKLI
;
A
#
# COMPACT_ATOMS: atom_id res chain seq x y z
N MET A 1 18.47 16.11 -18.70
CA MET A 1 17.25 15.27 -18.78
C MET A 1 16.97 14.81 -17.36
N THR A 2 15.84 15.19 -16.76
CA THR A 2 15.48 14.71 -15.41
C THR A 2 14.43 13.61 -15.57
N GLU A 3 14.69 12.45 -14.97
CA GLU A 3 13.72 11.34 -14.92
C GLU A 3 12.47 11.72 -14.12
N LEU A 4 12.61 12.69 -13.21
CA LEU A 4 11.50 13.27 -12.46
C LEU A 4 10.98 14.55 -13.14
N PRO A 5 9.65 14.72 -13.23
CA PRO A 5 9.05 15.91 -13.81
C PRO A 5 9.34 17.13 -12.94
N THR A 6 10.03 18.12 -13.52
CA THR A 6 10.37 19.40 -12.87
C THR A 6 9.16 20.18 -12.39
N SER A 7 7.99 19.93 -12.99
CA SER A 7 6.71 20.51 -12.57
C SER A 7 6.22 20.03 -11.20
N LYS A 8 6.71 18.89 -10.70
CA LYS A 8 6.30 18.34 -9.39
C LYS A 8 7.40 18.36 -8.32
N GLN A 9 8.66 18.60 -8.70
CA GLN A 9 9.82 18.52 -7.79
C GLN A 9 9.75 19.51 -6.60
N GLY A 10 9.02 20.61 -6.75
CA GLY A 10 8.84 21.63 -5.72
C GLY A 10 7.47 21.61 -5.06
N LEU A 11 6.68 20.55 -5.23
CA LEU A 11 5.32 20.45 -4.68
C LEU A 11 5.31 19.51 -3.47
N ALA A 12 4.60 19.90 -2.42
CA ALA A 12 4.32 19.07 -1.26
C ALA A 12 2.81 18.99 -1.03
N ASP A 13 2.31 17.78 -0.74
CA ASP A 13 0.89 17.56 -0.48
C ASP A 13 0.63 17.23 0.99
N GLN A 14 -0.36 17.88 1.57
CA GLN A 14 -0.83 17.64 2.93
C GLN A 14 -2.26 17.10 2.86
N LEU A 15 -2.49 15.95 3.47
CA LEU A 15 -3.80 15.33 3.62
C LEU A 15 -4.18 15.29 5.11
N SER A 16 -5.45 15.58 5.39
CA SER A 16 -6.03 15.46 6.73
C SER A 16 -7.51 15.12 6.63
N ALA A 17 -8.09 14.53 7.68
CA ALA A 17 -9.52 14.31 7.77
C ALA A 17 -9.99 14.19 9.21
N VAL A 18 -11.27 14.45 9.42
CA VAL A 18 -12.04 13.96 10.55
C VAL A 18 -12.85 12.77 10.04
N ARG A 19 -12.94 11.70 10.83
CA ARG A 19 -13.66 10.48 10.43
C ARG A 19 -15.08 10.82 9.96
N GLY A 20 -15.44 10.38 8.75
CA GLY A 20 -16.74 10.61 8.12
C GLY A 20 -16.94 12.00 7.51
N ALA A 21 -15.94 12.88 7.57
CA ALA A 21 -16.02 14.23 7.01
C ALA A 21 -15.30 14.38 5.65
N GLY A 22 -14.72 13.29 5.14
CA GLY A 22 -13.94 13.29 3.90
C GLY A 22 -12.56 13.95 4.04
N LEU A 23 -11.78 13.86 2.96
CA LEU A 23 -10.42 14.39 2.91
C LEU A 23 -10.36 15.91 2.70
N ARG A 24 -9.46 16.55 3.43
CA ARG A 24 -8.99 17.92 3.21
C ARG A 24 -7.56 17.87 2.71
N CYS A 25 -7.35 18.25 1.45
CA CYS A 25 -6.07 18.16 0.78
C CYS A 25 -5.59 19.54 0.34
N THR A 26 -4.34 19.86 0.67
CA THR A 26 -3.68 21.11 0.28
C THR A 26 -2.36 20.77 -0.39
N ARG A 27 -2.12 21.36 -1.55
CA ARG A 27 -0.83 21.35 -2.24
C ARG A 27 -0.09 22.65 -1.95
N PHE A 28 1.17 22.52 -1.61
CA PHE A 28 2.10 23.61 -1.35
C PHE A 28 3.12 23.66 -2.48
N ASP A 29 3.27 24.83 -3.09
CA ASP A 29 4.38 25.15 -3.95
C ASP A 29 5.52 25.70 -3.09
N LEU A 30 6.57 24.91 -2.90
CA LEU A 30 7.66 25.22 -1.97
C LEU A 30 8.53 26.40 -2.43
N ALA A 31 8.54 26.68 -3.74
CA ALA A 31 9.31 27.80 -4.30
C ALA A 31 8.59 29.14 -4.09
N THR A 32 7.25 29.15 -4.17
CA THR A 32 6.44 30.38 -4.10
C THR A 32 5.68 30.55 -2.79
N GLY A 33 5.59 29.50 -1.97
CA GLY A 33 4.74 29.45 -0.77
C GLY A 33 3.24 29.35 -1.07
N ARG A 34 2.84 29.24 -2.35
CA ARG A 34 1.43 29.19 -2.74
C ARG A 34 0.76 27.91 -2.26
N ARG A 35 -0.49 28.04 -1.79
CA ARG A 35 -1.32 26.93 -1.32
C ARG A 35 -2.54 26.77 -2.21
N THR A 36 -2.78 25.56 -2.71
CA THR A 36 -3.97 25.25 -3.52
C THR A 36 -4.70 24.03 -2.96
N ARG A 37 -6.03 24.09 -2.95
CA ARG A 37 -6.83 22.91 -2.64
C ARG A 37 -6.81 21.97 -3.85
N PHE A 38 -6.73 20.68 -3.59
CA PHE A 38 -6.95 19.66 -4.62
C PHE A 38 -7.87 18.55 -4.10
N VAL A 39 -8.32 17.70 -5.02
CA VAL A 39 -9.10 16.50 -4.70
C VAL A 39 -8.30 15.30 -5.23
N PRO A 40 -7.88 14.37 -4.36
CA PRO A 40 -7.19 13.17 -4.80
C PRO A 40 -8.12 12.32 -5.66
N ARG A 41 -7.55 11.56 -6.60
CA ARG A 41 -8.30 10.70 -7.53
C ARG A 41 -7.84 9.25 -7.36
N PRO A 42 -8.36 8.53 -6.35
CA PRO A 42 -8.06 7.12 -6.16
C PRO A 42 -8.34 6.30 -7.42
N ALA A 43 -7.62 5.20 -7.58
CA ALA A 43 -7.79 4.33 -8.75
C ALA A 43 -9.19 3.68 -8.75
N THR A 44 -9.90 3.81 -9.88
CA THR A 44 -11.25 3.26 -10.08
C THR A 44 -11.25 1.86 -10.69
N GLY A 45 -10.09 1.38 -11.15
CA GLY A 45 -9.94 0.04 -11.73
C GLY A 45 -10.33 -1.07 -10.75
N THR A 46 -10.94 -2.13 -11.26
CA THR A 46 -11.44 -3.27 -10.47
C THR A 46 -10.50 -4.49 -10.49
N ASP A 47 -9.31 -4.31 -11.06
CA ASP A 47 -8.20 -5.28 -11.03
C ASP A 47 -6.85 -4.55 -11.01
N CYS A 48 -5.74 -5.28 -10.89
CA CYS A 48 -4.39 -4.73 -10.87
C CYS A 48 -3.70 -4.67 -12.25
N ARG A 49 -4.37 -5.10 -13.34
CA ARG A 49 -3.73 -5.19 -14.67
C ARG A 49 -3.39 -3.80 -15.21
N HIS A 50 -2.19 -3.66 -15.75
CA HIS A 50 -1.62 -2.39 -16.22
C HIS A 50 -1.64 -1.30 -15.13
N GLY A 51 -1.37 -1.68 -13.88
CA GLY A 51 -1.31 -0.76 -12.74
C GLY A 51 -0.25 -1.18 -11.74
N PHE A 52 0.01 -0.29 -10.78
CA PHE A 52 0.95 -0.56 -9.70
C PHE A 52 0.25 -1.30 -8.56
N ALA A 53 0.88 -2.38 -8.11
CA ALA A 53 0.46 -3.16 -6.96
C ALA A 53 1.67 -3.85 -6.33
N SER A 54 1.98 -3.55 -5.06
CA SER A 54 3.24 -3.95 -4.44
C SER A 54 3.07 -4.57 -3.05
N PHE A 55 4.05 -5.39 -2.67
CA PHE A 55 4.24 -5.82 -1.29
C PHE A 55 5.58 -5.32 -0.78
N VAL A 56 5.58 -4.78 0.43
CA VAL A 56 6.75 -4.10 1.01
C VAL A 56 7.93 -5.05 1.18
N ARG A 57 9.06 -4.75 0.55
CA ARG A 57 10.29 -5.59 0.56
C ARG A 57 11.60 -4.81 0.45
N PHE A 58 11.74 -3.75 1.24
CA PHE A 58 12.92 -2.87 1.24
C PHE A 58 14.25 -3.59 1.48
N PHE A 59 14.23 -4.61 2.34
CA PHE A 59 15.44 -5.33 2.77
C PHE A 59 15.61 -6.66 2.03
N PRO A 60 16.84 -7.20 1.95
CA PRO A 60 17.08 -8.55 1.43
C PRO A 60 16.39 -9.64 2.26
N GLU A 61 16.32 -9.47 3.57
CA GLU A 61 15.71 -10.41 4.51
C GLU A 61 14.22 -10.60 4.19
N GLY A 62 13.79 -11.86 4.06
CA GLY A 62 12.41 -12.20 3.75
C GLY A 62 11.95 -11.87 2.32
N ARG A 63 12.78 -11.22 1.49
CA ARG A 63 12.41 -10.83 0.13
C ARG A 63 12.02 -12.00 -0.75
N VAL A 64 12.74 -13.12 -0.65
CA VAL A 64 12.43 -14.34 -1.42
C VAL A 64 11.03 -14.85 -1.09
N LEU A 65 10.71 -14.99 0.20
CA LEU A 65 9.40 -15.48 0.64
C LEU A 65 8.28 -14.50 0.26
N MET A 66 8.52 -13.19 0.37
CA MET A 66 7.57 -12.17 -0.08
C MET A 66 7.31 -12.26 -1.59
N ALA A 67 8.38 -12.37 -2.39
CA ALA A 67 8.29 -12.47 -3.85
C ALA A 67 7.54 -13.74 -4.29
N GLN A 68 7.79 -14.88 -3.63
CA GLN A 68 7.06 -16.13 -3.90
C GLN A 68 5.56 -16.03 -3.59
N LEU A 69 5.18 -15.29 -2.55
CA LEU A 69 3.78 -15.04 -2.24
C LEU A 69 3.13 -14.12 -3.28
N GLU A 70 3.82 -13.05 -3.66
CA GLU A 70 3.34 -12.11 -4.66
C GLU A 70 3.18 -12.76 -6.04
N GLU A 71 4.18 -13.52 -6.49
CA GLU A 71 4.13 -14.25 -7.76
C GLU A 71 2.94 -15.22 -7.78
N ALA A 72 2.73 -15.98 -6.69
CA ALA A 72 1.60 -16.89 -6.57
C ALA A 72 0.24 -16.14 -6.61
N LEU A 73 0.15 -14.96 -5.99
CA LEU A 73 -1.06 -14.14 -6.03
C LEU A 73 -1.38 -13.68 -7.45
N TRP A 74 -0.37 -13.18 -8.16
CA TRP A 74 -0.54 -12.68 -9.52
C TRP A 74 -0.77 -13.79 -10.53
N ASP A 75 -0.14 -14.95 -10.36
CA ASP A 75 -0.38 -16.10 -11.24
C ASP A 75 -1.81 -16.61 -11.11
N GLU A 76 -2.33 -16.70 -9.88
CA GLU A 76 -3.70 -17.14 -9.68
C GLU A 76 -4.74 -16.14 -10.18
N LEU A 77 -4.51 -14.84 -9.98
CA LEU A 77 -5.46 -13.81 -10.39
C LEU A 77 -5.43 -13.54 -11.90
N TYR A 78 -4.26 -13.65 -12.54
CA TYR A 78 -4.05 -13.14 -13.89
C TYR A 78 -3.19 -14.01 -14.81
N GLY A 79 -2.51 -15.04 -14.29
CA GLY A 79 -1.64 -15.93 -15.06
C GLY A 79 -0.30 -15.28 -15.44
N VAL A 80 0.71 -15.41 -14.57
CA VAL A 80 2.03 -14.81 -14.78
C VAL A 80 2.74 -15.53 -15.93
N GLY A 81 3.44 -14.78 -16.78
CA GLY A 81 4.18 -15.34 -17.92
C GLY A 81 3.32 -15.82 -19.09
N ARG A 82 1.99 -15.69 -19.03
CA ARG A 82 1.08 -16.10 -20.12
C ARG A 82 0.89 -15.04 -21.21
N GLY A 83 1.37 -13.82 -20.99
CA GLY A 83 1.27 -12.69 -21.93
C GLY A 83 2.64 -12.15 -22.33
N ALA A 84 2.69 -11.44 -23.46
CA ALA A 84 3.92 -10.86 -24.00
C ALA A 84 4.41 -9.61 -23.24
N SER A 85 3.61 -9.05 -22.32
CA SER A 85 3.94 -7.83 -21.58
C SER A 85 3.66 -8.00 -20.09
N PRO A 86 4.49 -7.40 -19.21
CA PRO A 86 4.20 -7.32 -17.78
C PRO A 86 2.84 -6.64 -17.56
N ILE A 87 2.03 -7.23 -16.67
CA ILE A 87 0.67 -6.76 -16.39
C ILE A 87 0.54 -6.10 -15.02
N ILE A 88 1.54 -6.19 -14.15
CA ILE A 88 1.56 -5.53 -12.84
C ILE A 88 2.93 -4.89 -12.67
N PHE A 89 2.94 -3.68 -12.14
CA PHE A 89 4.14 -2.91 -11.87
C PHE A 89 4.35 -2.79 -10.36
N ASP A 90 5.61 -2.72 -9.95
CA ASP A 90 6.02 -2.55 -8.55
C ASP A 90 6.89 -1.29 -8.45
N ASP A 91 6.44 -0.33 -7.65
CA ASP A 91 7.18 0.85 -7.22
C ASP A 91 6.87 1.05 -5.73
N GLN A 92 7.89 1.29 -4.91
CA GLN A 92 7.76 1.26 -3.45
C GLN A 92 8.26 2.55 -2.83
N TYR A 93 7.33 3.28 -2.22
CA TYR A 93 7.68 4.37 -1.34
C TYR A 93 8.26 3.83 -0.03
N ILE A 94 9.37 4.40 0.45
CA ILE A 94 10.12 3.89 1.61
C ILE A 94 9.38 4.00 2.96
N SER A 95 8.24 4.70 3.00
CA SER A 95 7.49 4.98 4.22
C SER A 95 6.02 4.54 4.11
N THR A 96 5.45 4.09 5.23
CA THR A 96 4.03 3.71 5.33
C THR A 96 3.11 4.85 4.91
N GLY A 97 3.40 6.08 5.34
CA GLY A 97 2.64 7.27 4.95
C GLY A 97 2.70 7.54 3.45
N GLY A 98 3.87 7.38 2.83
CA GLY A 98 4.03 7.52 1.38
C GLY A 98 3.27 6.43 0.62
N GLN A 99 3.37 5.17 1.04
CA GLN A 99 2.59 4.08 0.45
C GLN A 99 1.07 4.34 0.53
N LEU A 100 0.56 4.77 1.68
CA LEU A 100 -0.85 5.15 1.80
C LEU A 100 -1.21 6.30 0.86
N TYR A 101 -0.32 7.29 0.73
CA TYR A 101 -0.51 8.44 -0.15
C TYR A 101 -0.62 8.00 -1.61
N GLU A 102 0.26 7.11 -2.10
CA GLU A 102 0.24 6.63 -3.48
C GLU A 102 -1.08 5.92 -3.84
N ILE A 103 -1.67 5.17 -2.90
CA ILE A 103 -3.01 4.59 -3.08
C ILE A 103 -4.07 5.71 -3.12
N ILE A 104 -4.02 6.65 -2.17
CA ILE A 104 -5.02 7.72 -2.04
C ILE A 104 -5.08 8.58 -3.31
N VAL A 105 -3.92 8.92 -3.89
CA VAL A 105 -3.88 9.75 -5.11
C VAL A 105 -4.06 8.94 -6.40
N GLY A 106 -4.20 7.62 -6.28
CA GLY A 106 -4.56 6.71 -7.37
C GLY A 106 -3.39 6.27 -8.24
N HIS A 107 -2.16 6.38 -7.76
CA HIS A 107 -1.00 5.80 -8.42
C HIS A 107 -0.96 4.28 -8.21
N ASP A 108 -1.22 3.84 -6.97
CA ASP A 108 -1.26 2.43 -6.59
C ASP A 108 -2.67 1.88 -6.45
N ARG A 109 -2.86 0.62 -6.86
CA ARG A 109 -4.12 -0.11 -6.72
C ARG A 109 -4.15 -0.98 -5.45
N LEU A 110 -2.99 -1.50 -5.05
CA LEU A 110 -2.81 -2.32 -3.87
C LEU A 110 -1.42 -2.11 -3.29
N ILE A 111 -1.32 -1.95 -1.97
CA ILE A 111 -0.04 -2.07 -1.26
C ILE A 111 -0.26 -2.92 0.00
N GLY A 112 0.63 -3.86 0.27
CA GLY A 112 0.60 -4.65 1.50
C GLY A 112 1.94 -4.70 2.21
N ASP A 113 1.97 -4.36 3.50
CA ASP A 113 3.12 -4.65 4.37
C ASP A 113 2.87 -5.96 5.12
N LEU A 114 3.44 -7.05 4.60
CA LEU A 114 3.38 -8.38 5.21
C LEU A 114 4.68 -8.76 5.92
N ARG A 115 5.65 -7.82 6.04
CA ARG A 115 6.97 -8.11 6.62
C ARG A 115 6.88 -8.69 8.03
N PRO A 116 5.99 -8.24 8.94
CA PRO A 116 5.85 -8.88 10.25
C PRO A 116 5.53 -10.39 10.19
N LEU A 117 4.71 -10.82 9.21
CA LEU A 117 4.37 -12.23 9.03
C LEU A 117 5.53 -13.02 8.41
N VAL A 118 6.17 -12.45 7.40
CA VAL A 118 7.34 -13.04 6.74
C VAL A 118 8.50 -13.23 7.73
N PHE A 119 8.82 -12.20 8.52
CA PHE A 119 9.89 -12.27 9.51
C PHE A 119 9.58 -13.29 10.59
N LYS A 120 8.34 -13.33 11.10
CA LYS A 120 7.91 -14.34 12.06
C LYS A 120 8.09 -15.76 11.51
N LYS A 121 7.68 -16.02 10.26
CA LYS A 121 7.83 -17.34 9.60
C LYS A 121 9.29 -17.77 9.48
N LEU A 122 10.19 -16.81 9.25
CA LEU A 122 11.63 -17.05 9.09
C LEU A 122 12.42 -17.02 10.40
N GLY A 123 11.77 -16.78 11.55
CA GLY A 123 12.45 -16.65 12.84
C GLY A 123 13.30 -15.37 12.96
N LEU A 124 12.99 -14.34 12.17
CA LEU A 124 13.70 -13.06 12.15
C LEU A 124 13.01 -12.04 13.06
N ARG A 125 13.79 -11.10 13.61
CA ARG A 125 13.26 -9.96 14.39
C ARG A 125 12.68 -8.92 13.43
N ALA A 126 11.51 -8.37 13.76
CA ALA A 126 10.76 -7.45 12.91
C ALA A 126 11.03 -5.97 13.20
N GLU A 127 12.30 -5.59 13.42
CA GLU A 127 12.66 -4.28 13.99
C GLU A 127 12.47 -3.09 13.04
N LEU A 128 12.45 -3.32 11.72
CA LEU A 128 12.23 -2.27 10.71
C LEU A 128 10.94 -2.50 9.91
N SER A 129 9.85 -2.85 10.60
CA SER A 129 8.51 -2.99 10.01
C SER A 129 7.61 -1.79 10.31
N CYS A 130 6.39 -1.78 9.79
CA CYS A 130 5.39 -0.77 10.15
C CYS A 130 4.98 -0.93 11.63
N HIS A 131 4.92 0.19 12.36
CA HIS A 131 4.48 0.25 13.76
C HIS A 131 3.18 1.05 13.90
N PRO A 132 2.52 1.06 15.07
CA PRO A 132 1.23 1.73 15.26
C PRO A 132 1.24 3.22 14.88
N TYR A 133 2.34 3.93 15.14
CA TYR A 133 2.48 5.35 14.79
C TYR A 133 2.65 5.58 13.27
N ASP A 134 3.21 4.62 12.53
CA ASP A 134 3.37 4.73 11.07
C ASP A 134 2.03 4.59 10.33
N ILE A 135 1.15 3.72 10.85
CA ILE A 135 -0.13 3.36 10.24
C ILE A 135 -1.31 4.16 10.80
N GLY A 136 -1.09 4.99 11.83
CA GLY A 136 -2.11 5.89 12.39
C GLY A 136 -2.90 6.67 11.33
N PRO A 137 -2.25 7.21 10.27
CA PRO A 137 -2.94 7.90 9.18
C PRO A 137 -3.75 7.00 8.23
N ALA A 138 -3.76 5.68 8.37
CA ALA A 138 -4.38 4.77 7.41
C ALA A 138 -5.90 4.96 7.26
N PHE A 139 -6.57 5.60 8.23
CA PHE A 139 -7.98 5.96 8.07
C PHE A 139 -8.20 6.97 6.94
N LEU A 140 -7.19 7.76 6.55
CA LEU A 140 -7.27 8.67 5.40
C LEU A 140 -7.57 7.90 4.09
N LEU A 141 -7.06 6.66 3.96
CA LEU A 141 -7.41 5.81 2.82
C LEU A 141 -8.90 5.46 2.80
N LYS A 142 -9.53 5.24 3.97
CA LYS A 142 -10.98 5.01 4.06
C LYS A 142 -11.77 6.25 3.65
N GLU A 143 -11.32 7.44 4.09
CA GLU A 143 -11.93 8.71 3.68
C GLU A 143 -11.76 8.99 2.18
N ALA A 144 -10.76 8.40 1.53
CA ALA A 144 -10.58 8.41 0.08
C ALA A 144 -11.51 7.42 -0.65
N GLY A 145 -12.25 6.57 0.05
CA GLY A 145 -13.04 5.48 -0.55
C GLY A 145 -12.27 4.17 -0.77
N GLY A 146 -11.02 4.09 -0.29
CA GLY A 146 -10.24 2.86 -0.27
C GLY A 146 -10.55 1.95 0.91
N VAL A 147 -9.85 0.84 0.98
CA VAL A 147 -9.97 -0.16 2.06
C VAL A 147 -8.60 -0.36 2.71
N ILE A 148 -8.57 -0.38 4.05
CA ILE A 148 -7.40 -0.78 4.84
C ILE A 148 -7.81 -1.84 5.84
N GLU A 149 -7.05 -2.93 5.89
CA GLU A 149 -7.35 -4.09 6.73
C GLU A 149 -6.10 -4.85 7.18
N ALA A 150 -6.29 -5.69 8.20
CA ALA A 150 -5.29 -6.67 8.60
C ALA A 150 -5.17 -7.78 7.52
N PRO A 151 -4.05 -8.49 7.42
CA PRO A 151 -3.85 -9.48 6.34
C PRO A 151 -4.83 -10.67 6.39
N GLY A 152 -5.36 -11.00 7.56
CA GLY A 152 -6.44 -12.00 7.72
C GLY A 152 -7.83 -11.48 7.32
N GLY A 153 -7.94 -10.22 6.91
CA GLY A 153 -9.18 -9.47 6.78
C GLY A 153 -9.57 -8.78 8.09
N GLY A 154 -10.47 -7.80 7.99
CA GLY A 154 -10.99 -7.06 9.15
C GLY A 154 -10.12 -5.86 9.57
N PRO A 155 -10.53 -5.11 10.60
CA PRO A 155 -9.84 -3.88 10.99
C PRO A 155 -8.43 -4.14 11.52
N LEU A 156 -7.54 -3.16 11.35
CA LEU A 156 -6.26 -3.14 12.06
C LEU A 156 -6.53 -3.00 13.56
N CYS A 157 -5.93 -3.89 14.36
CA CYS A 157 -6.07 -3.93 15.81
C CYS A 157 -4.70 -4.20 16.43
N ALA A 158 -3.87 -3.16 16.44
CA ALA A 158 -2.57 -3.18 17.10
C ALA A 158 -2.65 -2.43 18.44
N PRO A 159 -1.86 -2.82 19.45
CA PRO A 159 -1.69 -2.02 20.67
C PRO A 159 -1.15 -0.63 20.32
N LEU A 160 -1.49 0.37 21.13
CA LEU A 160 -0.99 1.73 20.96
C LEU A 160 0.41 1.83 21.61
N ASP A 161 1.42 1.31 20.93
CA ASP A 161 2.81 1.37 21.33
C ASP A 161 3.73 1.76 20.16
N THR A 162 5.05 1.71 20.38
CA THR A 162 6.08 2.06 19.39
C THR A 162 6.87 0.85 18.89
N THR A 163 6.48 -0.36 19.27
CA THR A 163 7.33 -1.55 19.13
C THR A 163 6.62 -2.74 18.50
N THR A 164 5.28 -2.75 18.50
CA THR A 164 4.50 -3.85 17.95
C THR A 164 4.52 -3.78 16.42
N PRO A 165 5.03 -4.82 15.73
CA PRO A 165 4.97 -4.91 14.29
C PRO A 165 3.52 -5.00 13.80
N VAL A 166 3.14 -4.17 12.83
CA VAL A 166 1.80 -4.13 12.25
C VAL A 166 1.84 -4.53 10.78
N ALA A 167 1.24 -5.66 10.47
CA ALA A 167 0.99 -6.05 9.09
C ALA A 167 -0.34 -5.46 8.60
N TRP A 168 -0.40 -5.02 7.36
CA TRP A 168 -1.59 -4.36 6.80
C TRP A 168 -1.68 -4.53 5.28
N ILE A 169 -2.89 -4.37 4.75
CA ILE A 169 -3.16 -4.35 3.32
C ILE A 169 -4.10 -3.19 2.99
N GLY A 170 -3.68 -2.37 2.03
CA GLY A 170 -4.42 -1.26 1.46
C GLY A 170 -4.88 -1.57 0.05
N TYR A 171 -6.14 -1.27 -0.25
CA TYR A 171 -6.74 -1.38 -1.58
C TYR A 171 -7.30 -0.02 -1.98
N ALA A 172 -7.12 0.37 -3.25
CA ALA A 172 -7.64 1.63 -3.76
C ALA A 172 -9.17 1.72 -3.71
N ASN A 173 -9.87 0.59 -3.77
CA ASN A 173 -11.33 0.55 -3.71
C ASN A 173 -11.86 -0.83 -3.23
N PRO A 174 -13.16 -0.92 -2.84
CA PRO A 174 -13.76 -2.16 -2.37
C PRO A 174 -13.86 -3.28 -3.41
N ALA A 175 -13.87 -2.95 -4.72
CA ALA A 175 -13.95 -3.97 -5.76
C ALA A 175 -12.65 -4.78 -5.83
N LEU A 176 -11.50 -4.09 -5.75
CA LEU A 176 -10.18 -4.73 -5.61
C LEU A 176 -10.11 -5.60 -4.36
N ALA A 177 -10.53 -5.08 -3.20
CA ALA A 177 -10.53 -5.84 -1.96
C ALA A 177 -11.35 -7.12 -2.07
N ARG A 178 -12.57 -7.07 -2.63
CA ARG A 178 -13.41 -8.27 -2.83
C ARG A 178 -12.76 -9.31 -3.74
N LYS A 179 -12.06 -8.88 -4.79
CA LYS A 179 -11.41 -9.78 -5.75
C LYS A 179 -10.14 -10.43 -5.20
N ILE A 180 -9.30 -9.64 -4.52
CA ILE A 180 -7.94 -10.04 -4.15
C ILE A 180 -7.89 -10.70 -2.76
N ARG A 181 -8.67 -10.21 -1.79
CA ARG A 181 -8.65 -10.67 -0.40
C ARG A 181 -8.80 -12.20 -0.25
N PRO A 182 -9.73 -12.89 -0.93
CA PRO A 182 -9.91 -14.33 -0.71
C PRO A 182 -8.66 -15.14 -1.10
N VAL A 183 -8.05 -14.80 -2.23
CA VAL A 183 -6.83 -15.45 -2.73
C VAL A 183 -5.66 -15.14 -1.81
N LEU A 184 -5.44 -13.86 -1.51
CA LEU A 184 -4.34 -13.41 -0.67
C LEU A 184 -4.40 -13.99 0.74
N ARG A 185 -5.58 -14.03 1.36
CA ARG A 185 -5.78 -14.64 2.68
C ARG A 185 -5.41 -16.13 2.68
N ARG A 186 -5.80 -16.87 1.64
CA ARG A 186 -5.45 -18.29 1.50
C ARG A 186 -3.94 -18.46 1.34
N LEU A 187 -3.30 -17.69 0.45
CA LEU A 187 -1.85 -17.75 0.23
C LEU A 187 -1.05 -17.36 1.48
N ILE A 188 -1.51 -16.38 2.26
CA ILE A 188 -0.91 -16.04 3.56
C ILE A 188 -1.01 -17.23 4.51
N GLY A 189 -2.16 -17.90 4.58
CA GLY A 189 -2.36 -19.09 5.40
C GLY A 189 -1.47 -20.26 5.00
N GLU A 190 -1.24 -20.46 3.71
CA GLU A 190 -0.40 -21.55 3.18
C GLU A 190 1.11 -21.26 3.32
N LYS A 191 1.53 -20.01 3.16
CA LYS A 191 2.96 -19.66 3.04
C LYS A 191 3.55 -19.00 4.28
N LEU A 192 2.78 -18.23 5.05
CA LEU A 192 3.29 -17.38 6.13
C LEU A 192 2.83 -17.79 7.53
N ILE A 193 1.75 -18.56 7.63
CA ILE A 193 1.25 -19.13 8.89
C ILE A 193 1.61 -20.62 8.92
#